data_AF-Q98TE4-F1
#
_entry.id   AF-Q98TE4-F1
#
_cell.length_a   1.000
_cell.length_b   1.000
_cell.length_c   1.000
_cell.angle_alpha   90.00
_cell.angle_beta   90.00
_cell.angle_gamma   90.00
#
_symmetry.space_group_name_H-M   'P 1'
#
loop_
_entity.id
_entity.type
_entity.pdbx_description
1 polymer ?
#
loop_
_entity_poly.entity_id
_entity_poly.type
_entity_poly.pdbx_seq_one_letter_code
_entity_poly.pdbx_strand_id
1 'polypeptide(L)'
;FSTDQVGVWRARRKLALSALRTFSTVQGESSEYSCALEEHISKEGLYLIERLHNVMKADGSFDPFRHIVVSVANVICGICFGRRYSHDDDELVGLVNLSDEFGKIVGSGNPADFIPFLRILPSTTMKKFVAINARFNKLMKKMVNDHYDSFDKDNIRDITDSLINHCEDRKLDENSNVQVSDEKIVGIVNDLFGAGFDTISTALSWAVVYLVAYPEIQERLQRELREKIGMDRTPRLSDRTDLPVLEAFILEIFRHSSFLPFTIPHCTSKDTSLNGYFIPKDTCVFVNQWQVNHDPELWKDPSSFNLDRFLTADGTDLNKMEGEKVLVFGLGKRRCIGESIGRAE
;
A
#
# COMPACT_ATOMS: atom_id res chain seq x y z
N PHE A 1 3.24 -3.23 -21.57
CA PHE A 1 2.32 -4.01 -20.71
C PHE A 1 2.94 -5.35 -20.35
N SER A 2 2.51 -5.97 -19.25
CA SER A 2 3.03 -7.28 -18.83
C SER A 2 2.89 -8.29 -19.98
N THR A 3 4.00 -8.90 -20.35
CA THR A 3 4.09 -9.96 -21.38
C THR A 3 3.90 -11.36 -20.77
N ASP A 4 3.62 -11.44 -19.46
CA ASP A 4 3.41 -12.71 -18.78
C ASP A 4 2.15 -13.41 -19.28
N GLN A 5 2.21 -14.74 -19.40
CA GLN A 5 1.04 -15.56 -19.68
C GLN A 5 0.00 -15.39 -18.57
N VAL A 6 -1.28 -15.31 -18.95
CA VAL A 6 -2.40 -15.09 -18.02
C VAL A 6 -2.43 -16.12 -16.87
N GLY A 7 -2.08 -17.38 -17.16
CA GLY A 7 -2.00 -18.44 -16.15
C GLY A 7 -0.93 -18.17 -15.07
N VAL A 8 0.26 -17.72 -15.49
CA VAL A 8 1.37 -17.37 -14.59
C VAL A 8 1.00 -16.21 -13.68
N TRP A 9 0.42 -15.14 -14.24
CA TRP A 9 -0.03 -13.99 -13.44
C TRP A 9 -1.10 -14.40 -12.41
N ARG A 10 -2.08 -15.23 -12.80
CA ARG A 10 -3.13 -15.71 -11.88
C ARG A 10 -2.54 -16.52 -10.73
N ALA A 11 -1.58 -17.41 -11.02
CA ALA A 11 -0.91 -18.23 -10.01
C ALA A 11 -0.14 -17.35 -9.02
N ARG A 12 0.72 -16.44 -9.50
CA ARG A 12 1.48 -15.50 -8.66
C ARG A 12 0.55 -14.64 -7.80
N ARG A 13 -0.52 -14.10 -8.39
CA ARG A 13 -1.51 -13.30 -7.65
C ARG A 13 -2.21 -14.11 -6.56
N LYS A 14 -2.55 -15.37 -6.81
CA LYS A 14 -3.18 -16.25 -5.81
C LYS A 14 -2.22 -16.49 -4.64
N LEU A 15 -0.95 -16.75 -4.92
CA LEU A 15 0.08 -16.92 -3.88
C LEU A 15 0.25 -15.66 -3.04
N ALA A 16 0.38 -14.48 -3.68
CA ALA A 16 0.48 -13.21 -3.00
C ALA A 16 -0.72 -12.95 -2.07
N LEU A 17 -1.95 -13.16 -2.57
CA LEU A 17 -3.17 -13.02 -1.78
C LEU A 17 -3.23 -14.00 -0.59
N SER A 18 -2.81 -15.24 -0.80
CA SER A 18 -2.79 -16.25 0.26
C SER A 18 -1.79 -15.88 1.35
N ALA A 19 -0.57 -15.49 0.95
CA ALA A 19 0.47 -15.10 1.88
C ALA A 19 0.09 -13.85 2.68
N LEU A 20 -0.39 -12.79 2.01
CA LEU A 20 -0.88 -11.59 2.70
C LEU A 20 -1.97 -11.93 3.73
N ARG A 21 -2.95 -12.75 3.35
CA ARG A 21 -4.01 -13.17 4.29
C ARG A 21 -3.40 -13.87 5.50
N THR A 22 -2.59 -14.91 5.30
CA THR A 22 -1.95 -15.65 6.38
C THR A 22 -1.23 -14.70 7.33
N PHE A 23 -0.28 -13.90 6.86
CA PHE A 23 0.55 -13.07 7.74
C PHE A 23 -0.14 -11.80 8.26
N SER A 24 -1.30 -11.43 7.69
CA SER A 24 -2.16 -10.39 8.27
C SER A 24 -3.12 -10.90 9.36
N THR A 25 -3.32 -12.22 9.45
CA THR A 25 -4.29 -12.83 10.40
C THR A 25 -3.66 -13.79 11.40
N VAL A 26 -2.41 -14.21 11.19
CA VAL A 26 -1.64 -15.03 12.13
C VAL A 26 -1.55 -14.29 13.46
N GLN A 27 -1.63 -15.04 14.56
CA GLN A 27 -1.48 -14.47 15.90
C GLN A 27 -0.10 -13.83 16.04
N GLY A 28 -0.06 -12.66 16.66
CA GLY A 28 1.19 -12.00 17.02
C GLY A 28 1.97 -12.80 18.07
N GLU A 29 3.20 -12.36 18.33
CA GLU A 29 4.02 -12.90 19.44
C GLU A 29 3.37 -12.58 20.79
N SER A 30 2.78 -11.39 20.90
CA SER A 30 2.03 -10.96 22.08
C SER A 30 0.55 -11.32 21.94
N SER A 31 -0.01 -11.93 22.98
CA SER A 31 -1.45 -12.19 23.10
C SER A 31 -2.31 -10.94 23.26
N GLU A 32 -1.69 -9.75 23.37
CA GLU A 32 -2.40 -8.48 23.48
C GLU A 32 -3.09 -8.06 22.18
N TYR A 33 -2.49 -8.43 21.03
CA TYR A 33 -2.94 -8.03 19.70
C TYR A 33 -3.74 -9.14 19.03
N SER A 34 -4.71 -8.75 18.22
CA SER A 34 -5.58 -9.68 17.49
C SER A 34 -4.85 -10.44 16.38
N CYS A 35 -3.79 -9.86 15.82
CA CYS A 35 -2.98 -10.43 14.75
C CYS A 35 -1.59 -9.78 14.69
N ALA A 36 -0.67 -10.42 13.97
CA ALA A 36 0.70 -9.93 13.75
C ALA A 36 0.72 -8.56 13.04
N LEU A 37 -0.23 -8.29 12.15
CA LEU A 37 -0.36 -6.98 11.50
C LEU A 37 -0.61 -5.87 12.55
N GLU A 38 -1.60 -6.06 13.43
CA GLU A 38 -1.90 -5.10 14.49
C GLU A 38 -0.72 -4.90 15.43
N GLU A 39 0.01 -5.97 15.75
CA GLU A 39 1.20 -5.91 16.58
C GLU A 39 2.30 -5.05 15.93
N HIS A 40 2.60 -5.27 14.64
CA HIS A 40 3.57 -4.46 13.91
C HIS A 40 3.16 -2.99 13.85
N ILE A 41 1.90 -2.71 13.49
CA ILE A 41 1.36 -1.34 13.42
C ILE A 41 1.46 -0.66 14.78
N SER A 42 1.06 -1.34 15.85
CA SER A 42 1.05 -0.77 17.20
C SER A 42 2.46 -0.47 17.69
N LYS A 43 3.40 -1.41 17.50
CA LYS A 43 4.82 -1.22 17.86
C LYS A 43 5.44 -0.06 17.08
N GLU A 44 5.22 0.01 15.76
CA GLU A 44 5.73 1.10 14.93
C GLU A 44 5.08 2.45 15.25
N GLY A 45 3.77 2.47 15.51
CA GLY A 45 3.04 3.67 15.88
C GLY A 45 3.53 4.29 17.19
N LEU A 46 3.74 3.45 18.22
CA LEU A 46 4.31 3.91 19.50
C LEU A 46 5.74 4.44 19.34
N TYR A 47 6.57 3.73 18.57
CA TYR A 47 7.93 4.18 18.27
C TYR A 47 7.92 5.52 17.51
N LEU A 48 7.01 5.67 16.54
CA LEU A 48 6.87 6.91 15.77
C LEU A 48 6.50 8.08 16.67
N ILE A 49 5.55 7.91 17.59
CA ILE A 49 5.17 8.94 18.57
C ILE A 49 6.38 9.39 19.40
N GLU A 50 7.15 8.42 19.92
CA GLU A 50 8.37 8.72 20.68
C GLU A 50 9.40 9.48 19.84
N ARG A 51 9.62 9.04 18.58
CA ARG A 51 10.55 9.68 17.66
C ARG A 51 10.13 11.11 17.35
N LEU A 52 8.86 11.35 17.04
CA LEU A 52 8.34 12.70 16.75
C LEU A 52 8.49 13.62 17.96
N HIS A 53 8.23 13.12 19.18
CA HIS A 53 8.44 13.88 20.42
C HIS A 53 9.90 14.28 20.62
N ASN A 54 10.83 13.35 20.37
CA ASN A 54 12.26 13.60 20.50
C ASN A 54 12.76 14.62 19.48
N VAL A 55 12.33 14.53 18.22
CA VAL A 55 12.71 15.51 17.18
C VAL A 55 12.10 16.88 17.48
N MET A 56 10.85 16.95 17.96
CA MET A 56 10.27 18.23 18.40
C MET A 56 11.04 18.88 19.55
N LYS A 57 11.52 18.09 20.52
CA LYS A 57 12.35 18.60 21.61
C LYS A 57 13.72 19.12 21.14
N ALA A 58 14.32 18.44 20.18
CA ALA A 58 15.65 18.79 19.68
C ALA A 58 15.62 19.97 18.70
N ASP A 59 14.73 19.94 17.72
CA ASP A 59 14.76 20.81 16.54
C ASP A 59 13.57 21.77 16.46
N GLY A 60 12.53 21.56 17.28
CA GLY A 60 11.31 22.39 17.30
C GLY A 60 10.39 22.25 16.07
N SER A 61 10.78 21.43 15.09
CA SER A 61 10.00 21.14 13.88
C SER A 61 10.50 19.85 13.22
N PHE A 62 9.69 19.24 12.37
CA PHE A 62 10.08 18.06 11.58
C PHE A 62 9.31 17.98 10.27
N ASP A 63 9.85 17.23 9.31
CA ASP A 63 9.12 16.78 8.13
C ASP A 63 8.44 15.43 8.45
N PRO A 64 7.10 15.36 8.52
CA PRO A 64 6.40 14.14 8.90
C PRO A 64 6.67 12.97 7.94
N PHE A 65 6.84 13.24 6.64
CA PHE A 65 7.02 12.18 5.65
C PHE A 65 8.25 11.34 5.93
N ARG A 66 9.37 11.98 6.31
CA ARG A 66 10.64 11.31 6.60
C ARG A 66 10.57 10.30 7.75
N HIS A 67 9.66 10.51 8.69
CA HIS A 67 9.49 9.63 9.85
C HIS A 67 8.42 8.58 9.61
N ILE A 68 7.29 8.97 8.98
CA ILE A 68 6.20 8.07 8.62
C ILE A 68 6.70 6.96 7.68
N VAL A 69 7.47 7.33 6.65
CA VAL A 69 7.87 6.38 5.60
C VAL A 69 8.69 5.21 6.15
N VAL A 70 9.51 5.44 7.17
CA VAL A 70 10.30 4.38 7.80
C VAL A 70 9.40 3.48 8.64
N SER A 71 8.50 4.04 9.45
CA SER A 71 7.57 3.24 10.27
C SER A 71 6.69 2.34 9.40
N VAL A 72 6.12 2.87 8.32
CA VAL A 72 5.34 2.08 7.36
C VAL A 72 6.21 1.01 6.69
N ALA A 73 7.43 1.38 6.26
CA ALA A 73 8.35 0.41 5.66
C ALA A 73 8.69 -0.72 6.64
N ASN A 74 8.82 -0.44 7.94
CA ASN A 74 9.04 -1.45 8.97
C ASN A 74 7.85 -2.38 9.17
N VAL A 75 6.60 -1.90 9.08
CA VAL A 75 5.41 -2.78 9.15
C VAL A 75 5.44 -3.80 8.02
N ILE A 76 5.54 -3.35 6.77
CA ILE A 76 5.56 -4.27 5.62
C ILE A 76 6.84 -5.11 5.57
N CYS A 77 7.98 -4.59 6.06
CA CYS A 77 9.23 -5.35 6.19
C CYS A 77 9.10 -6.48 7.23
N GLY A 78 8.43 -6.22 8.36
CA GLY A 78 8.14 -7.25 9.36
C GLY A 78 7.31 -8.39 8.78
N ILE A 79 6.27 -8.03 8.01
CA ILE A 79 5.38 -9.01 7.37
C ILE A 79 6.08 -9.79 6.24
N CYS A 80 6.94 -9.12 5.45
CA CYS A 80 7.57 -9.74 4.28
C CYS A 80 8.86 -10.49 4.60
N PHE A 81 9.64 -10.02 5.57
CA PHE A 81 11.03 -10.43 5.79
C PHE A 81 11.39 -10.65 7.28
N GLY A 82 10.42 -10.58 8.19
CA GLY A 82 10.65 -10.76 9.62
C GLY A 82 11.65 -9.75 10.22
N ARG A 83 11.80 -8.58 9.59
CA ARG A 83 12.85 -7.59 9.90
C ARG A 83 12.29 -6.21 10.14
N ARG A 84 12.99 -5.47 11.01
CA ARG A 84 12.79 -4.06 11.31
C ARG A 84 14.12 -3.32 11.16
N TYR A 85 14.07 -2.09 10.69
CA TYR A 85 15.22 -1.19 10.61
C TYR A 85 15.12 -0.05 11.62
N SER A 86 16.26 0.54 11.95
CA SER A 86 16.32 1.80 12.71
C SER A 86 15.84 2.96 11.82
N HIS A 87 15.30 4.01 12.44
CA HIS A 87 14.97 5.26 11.73
C HIS A 87 16.18 6.04 11.23
N ASP A 88 17.37 5.66 11.68
CA ASP A 88 18.64 6.22 11.24
C ASP A 88 19.43 5.23 10.34
N ASP A 89 18.79 4.17 9.84
CA ASP A 89 19.43 3.18 8.95
C ASP A 89 19.59 3.73 7.52
N ASP A 90 20.84 3.97 7.10
CA ASP A 90 21.15 4.53 5.79
C ASP A 90 20.67 3.67 4.59
N GLU A 91 20.61 2.34 4.73
CA GLU A 91 20.22 1.42 3.65
C GLU A 91 18.72 1.55 3.37
N LEU A 92 17.88 1.51 4.41
CA LEU A 92 16.43 1.68 4.27
C LEU A 92 16.05 3.14 3.96
N VAL A 93 16.57 4.10 4.73
CA VAL A 93 16.30 5.54 4.57
C VAL A 93 16.70 6.00 3.16
N GLY A 94 17.83 5.52 2.64
CA GLY A 94 18.29 5.82 1.29
C GLY A 94 17.44 5.20 0.18
N LEU A 95 16.63 4.18 0.49
CA LEU A 95 15.71 3.55 -0.45
C LEU A 95 14.34 4.23 -0.44
N VAL A 96 13.74 4.38 0.75
CA VAL A 96 12.34 4.81 0.88
C VAL A 96 12.16 6.31 0.66
N ASN A 97 13.14 7.15 1.02
CA ASN A 97 13.08 8.59 0.77
C ASN A 97 13.24 8.98 -0.71
N LEU A 98 13.54 8.02 -1.58
CA LEU A 98 13.64 8.23 -3.03
C LEU A 98 12.38 7.79 -3.78
N SER A 99 11.32 7.39 -3.10
CA SER A 99 10.10 6.87 -3.75
C SER A 99 9.37 7.90 -4.62
N ASP A 100 9.48 9.20 -4.30
CA ASP A 100 8.95 10.29 -5.14
C ASP A 100 9.50 10.26 -6.59
N GLU A 101 10.76 9.85 -6.78
CA GLU A 101 11.35 9.72 -8.11
C GLU A 101 10.79 8.50 -8.88
N PHE A 102 10.28 7.48 -8.17
CA PHE A 102 9.61 6.34 -8.79
C PHE A 102 8.25 6.75 -9.36
N GLY A 103 7.43 7.45 -8.56
CA GLY A 103 6.10 7.92 -8.97
C GLY A 103 6.14 8.83 -10.20
N LYS A 104 7.13 9.73 -10.29
CA LYS A 104 7.32 10.66 -11.42
C LYS A 104 7.51 9.97 -12.78
N ILE A 105 8.05 8.75 -12.79
CA ILE A 105 8.30 8.00 -14.02
C ILE A 105 7.18 6.99 -14.32
N VAL A 106 6.61 6.36 -13.30
CA VAL A 106 5.64 5.28 -13.49
C VAL A 106 4.21 5.78 -13.70
N GLY A 107 3.95 7.07 -13.46
CA GLY A 107 2.66 7.71 -13.70
C GLY A 107 2.12 7.49 -15.12
N SER A 108 0.81 7.24 -15.21
CA SER A 108 0.09 7.05 -16.48
C SER A 108 0.31 8.24 -17.41
N GLY A 109 0.76 7.95 -18.64
CA GLY A 109 0.96 8.98 -19.67
C GLY A 109 2.40 9.51 -19.77
N ASN A 110 3.39 8.88 -19.14
CA ASN A 110 4.79 9.27 -19.31
C ASN A 110 5.18 9.29 -20.80
N PRO A 111 5.63 10.44 -21.35
CA PRO A 111 5.99 10.56 -22.76
C PRO A 111 7.05 9.54 -23.23
N ALA A 112 7.96 9.13 -22.35
CA ALA A 112 8.98 8.14 -22.67
C ALA A 112 8.41 6.74 -22.99
N ASP A 113 7.16 6.45 -22.58
CA ASP A 113 6.49 5.19 -22.90
C ASP A 113 5.92 5.17 -24.32
N PHE A 114 5.57 6.34 -24.86
CA PHE A 114 4.90 6.49 -26.15
C PHE A 114 5.82 7.03 -27.25
N ILE A 115 6.91 7.72 -26.87
CA ILE A 115 7.84 8.35 -27.80
C ILE A 115 9.24 7.72 -27.62
N PRO A 116 9.59 6.69 -28.42
CA PRO A 116 10.81 5.91 -28.22
C PRO A 116 12.10 6.74 -28.19
N PHE A 117 12.16 7.83 -28.96
CA PHE A 117 13.33 8.72 -29.00
C PHE A 117 13.64 9.37 -27.64
N LEU A 118 12.63 9.63 -26.80
CA LEU A 118 12.84 10.21 -25.46
C LEU A 118 13.61 9.26 -24.52
N ARG A 119 13.63 7.95 -24.79
CA ARG A 119 14.41 6.97 -24.01
C ARG A 119 15.92 7.07 -24.26
N ILE A 120 16.30 7.65 -25.40
CA ILE A 120 17.71 7.79 -25.81
C ILE A 120 18.29 9.11 -25.28
N LEU A 121 17.45 10.14 -25.11
CA LEU A 121 17.88 11.43 -24.61
C LEU A 121 18.37 11.34 -23.16
N PRO A 122 19.43 12.08 -22.79
CA PRO A 122 19.87 12.17 -21.40
C PRO A 122 18.76 12.72 -20.51
N SER A 123 18.28 11.91 -19.58
CA SER A 123 17.27 12.31 -18.60
C SER A 123 17.76 11.99 -17.20
N THR A 124 17.92 13.02 -16.36
CA THR A 124 18.29 12.87 -14.94
C THR A 124 17.24 12.06 -14.18
N THR A 125 15.96 12.27 -14.45
CA THR A 125 14.86 11.54 -13.79
C THR A 125 14.92 10.05 -14.11
N MET A 126 15.03 9.68 -15.40
CA MET A 126 15.23 8.28 -15.81
C MET A 126 16.51 7.65 -15.20
N LYS A 127 17.63 8.39 -15.12
CA LYS A 127 18.85 7.90 -14.46
C LYS A 127 18.61 7.60 -12.97
N LYS A 128 17.92 8.50 -12.25
CA LYS A 128 17.54 8.29 -10.84
C LYS A 128 16.62 7.07 -10.70
N PHE A 129 15.60 6.96 -11.55
CA PHE A 129 14.68 5.82 -11.57
C PHE A 129 15.40 4.49 -11.74
N VAL A 130 16.30 4.38 -12.73
CA VAL A 130 17.11 3.16 -12.93
C VAL A 130 18.00 2.87 -11.72
N ALA A 131 18.64 3.90 -11.14
CA ALA A 131 19.49 3.73 -9.97
C ALA A 131 18.71 3.25 -8.72
N ILE A 132 17.50 3.79 -8.50
CA ILE A 132 16.62 3.39 -7.40
C ILE A 132 16.16 1.94 -7.58
N ASN A 133 15.71 1.56 -8.78
CA ASN A 133 15.33 0.17 -9.06
C ASN A 133 16.51 -0.80 -8.87
N ALA A 134 17.72 -0.39 -9.25
CA ALA A 134 18.92 -1.22 -9.02
C ALA A 134 19.21 -1.41 -7.52
N ARG A 135 19.09 -0.34 -6.72
CA ARG A 135 19.25 -0.41 -5.25
C ARG A 135 18.16 -1.26 -4.59
N PHE A 136 16.91 -1.05 -4.99
CA PHE A 136 15.76 -1.83 -4.54
C PHE A 136 15.97 -3.33 -4.80
N ASN A 137 16.27 -3.69 -6.05
CA ASN A 137 16.50 -5.08 -6.43
C ASN A 137 17.68 -5.71 -5.70
N LYS A 138 18.75 -4.93 -5.44
CA LYS A 138 19.90 -5.39 -4.65
C LYS A 138 19.49 -5.70 -3.21
N LEU A 139 18.73 -4.83 -2.56
CA LEU A 139 18.24 -5.03 -1.20
C LEU A 139 17.31 -6.24 -1.11
N MET A 140 16.32 -6.33 -2.00
CA MET A 140 15.39 -7.45 -2.03
C MET A 140 16.12 -8.77 -2.24
N LYS A 141 17.08 -8.82 -3.18
CA LYS A 141 17.88 -10.02 -3.43
C LYS A 141 18.71 -10.44 -2.19
N LYS A 142 19.30 -9.47 -1.49
CA LYS A 142 20.02 -9.72 -0.23
C LYS A 142 19.08 -10.34 0.81
N MET A 143 17.92 -9.73 1.05
CA MET A 143 16.96 -10.24 2.04
C MET A 143 16.47 -11.64 1.68
N VAL A 144 16.10 -11.88 0.42
CA VAL A 144 15.68 -13.21 -0.05
C VAL A 144 16.79 -14.25 0.15
N ASN A 145 18.04 -13.92 -0.19
CA ASN A 145 19.17 -14.84 0.03
C ASN A 145 19.37 -15.16 1.51
N ASP A 146 19.29 -14.16 2.39
CA ASP A 146 19.39 -14.37 3.84
C ASP A 146 18.28 -15.32 4.36
N HIS A 147 17.09 -15.28 3.75
CA HIS A 147 16.00 -16.21 4.08
C HIS A 147 16.31 -17.62 3.60
N TYR A 148 16.82 -17.80 2.38
CA TYR A 148 17.26 -19.11 1.90
C TYR A 148 18.35 -19.73 2.79
N ASP A 149 19.31 -18.93 3.26
CA ASP A 149 20.41 -19.41 4.11
C ASP A 149 19.94 -19.85 5.51
N SER A 150 18.80 -19.33 5.96
CA SER A 150 18.23 -19.59 7.29
C SER A 150 16.87 -20.27 7.25
N PHE A 151 16.49 -20.82 6.09
CA PHE A 151 15.16 -21.40 5.87
C PHE A 151 14.98 -22.69 6.67
N ASP A 152 13.89 -22.75 7.41
CA ASP A 152 13.46 -23.93 8.15
C ASP A 152 12.02 -24.28 7.77
N LYS A 153 11.83 -25.49 7.22
CA LYS A 153 10.52 -25.96 6.75
C LYS A 153 9.52 -26.11 7.89
N ASP A 154 9.99 -26.36 9.11
CA ASP A 154 9.16 -26.54 10.30
C ASP A 154 8.83 -25.20 10.99
N ASN A 155 9.44 -24.10 10.55
CA ASN A 155 9.26 -22.77 11.13
C ASN A 155 9.22 -21.66 10.06
N ILE A 156 8.02 -21.43 9.51
CA ILE A 156 7.80 -20.38 8.51
C ILE A 156 7.62 -19.02 9.20
N ARG A 157 8.59 -18.13 9.06
CA ARG A 157 8.64 -16.84 9.80
C ARG A 157 7.77 -15.76 9.18
N ASP A 158 7.75 -15.68 7.85
CA ASP A 158 7.17 -14.57 7.09
C ASP A 158 6.73 -14.98 5.68
N ILE A 159 6.27 -14.01 4.88
CA ILE A 159 5.86 -14.24 3.49
C ILE A 159 7.00 -14.81 2.64
N THR A 160 8.25 -14.39 2.86
CA THR A 160 9.38 -14.89 2.07
C THR A 160 9.57 -16.38 2.30
N ASP A 161 9.60 -16.83 3.56
CA ASP A 161 9.68 -18.25 3.89
C ASP A 161 8.49 -19.04 3.34
N SER A 162 7.27 -18.47 3.39
CA SER A 162 6.08 -19.12 2.86
C SER A 162 6.17 -19.36 1.34
N LEU A 163 6.75 -18.41 0.61
CA LEU A 163 6.98 -18.51 -0.83
C LEU A 163 8.12 -19.48 -1.16
N ILE A 164 9.19 -19.51 -0.35
CA ILE A 164 10.28 -20.50 -0.45
C ILE A 164 9.71 -21.90 -0.23
N ASN A 165 8.95 -22.12 0.84
CA ASN A 165 8.32 -23.41 1.14
C ASN A 165 7.42 -23.88 -0.01
N HIS A 166 6.63 -22.97 -0.59
CA HIS A 166 5.81 -23.29 -1.77
C HIS A 166 6.65 -23.73 -2.98
N CYS A 167 7.83 -23.13 -3.20
CA CYS A 167 8.74 -23.56 -4.26
C CYS A 167 9.28 -24.97 -4.00
N GLU A 168 9.65 -25.29 -2.76
CA GLU A 168 10.13 -26.61 -2.37
C GLU A 168 9.05 -27.69 -2.52
N ASP A 169 7.82 -27.44 -2.06
CA ASP A 169 6.71 -28.39 -2.20
C ASP A 169 6.37 -28.68 -3.67
N ARG A 170 6.48 -27.66 -4.54
CA ARG A 170 6.21 -27.82 -5.96
C ARG A 170 7.27 -28.63 -6.70
N LYS A 171 8.54 -28.59 -6.26
CA LYS A 171 9.59 -29.45 -6.85
C LYS A 171 9.30 -30.94 -6.68
N LEU A 172 8.45 -31.29 -5.72
CA LEU A 172 8.00 -32.65 -5.43
C LEU A 172 6.76 -33.07 -6.23
N ASP A 173 6.08 -32.14 -6.91
CA ASP A 173 4.87 -32.40 -7.72
C ASP A 173 5.18 -32.42 -9.22
N GLU A 174 5.33 -33.63 -9.78
CA GLU A 174 5.62 -33.86 -11.21
C GLU A 174 4.48 -33.38 -12.15
N ASN A 175 3.28 -33.07 -11.63
CA ASN A 175 2.09 -32.70 -12.42
C ASN A 175 1.81 -31.18 -12.47
N SER A 176 2.77 -30.34 -12.08
CA SER A 176 2.63 -28.88 -12.13
C SER A 176 2.52 -28.36 -13.59
N ASN A 177 1.29 -28.24 -14.09
CA ASN A 177 0.96 -27.73 -15.44
C ASN A 177 1.34 -26.25 -15.70
N VAL A 178 1.81 -25.49 -14.70
CA VAL A 178 2.22 -24.09 -14.86
C VAL A 178 3.67 -23.91 -14.40
N GLN A 179 4.59 -23.82 -15.36
CA GLN A 179 6.00 -23.54 -15.10
C GLN A 179 6.21 -22.05 -14.76
N VAL A 180 6.15 -21.72 -13.47
CA VAL A 180 6.59 -20.41 -12.94
C VAL A 180 7.99 -20.60 -12.34
N SER A 181 9.00 -19.79 -12.67
CA SER A 181 10.32 -19.94 -12.01
C SER A 181 10.23 -19.60 -10.51
N ASP A 182 11.08 -20.22 -9.69
CA ASP A 182 11.19 -19.91 -8.26
C ASP A 182 11.48 -18.42 -8.05
N GLU A 183 12.34 -17.83 -8.89
CA GLU A 183 12.60 -16.39 -8.91
C GLU A 183 11.34 -15.53 -9.09
N LYS A 184 10.39 -15.96 -9.93
CA LYS A 184 9.12 -15.24 -10.13
C LYS A 184 8.14 -15.43 -8.98
N ILE A 185 8.25 -16.52 -8.23
CA ILE A 185 7.44 -16.78 -7.03
C ILE A 185 7.99 -15.97 -5.87
N VAL A 186 9.27 -16.13 -5.55
CA VAL A 186 9.88 -15.41 -4.43
C VAL A 186 9.93 -13.90 -4.72
N GLY A 187 10.11 -13.49 -5.97
CA GLY A 187 10.01 -12.09 -6.39
C GLY A 187 8.64 -11.42 -6.19
N ILE A 188 7.61 -12.14 -5.75
CA ILE A 188 6.34 -11.54 -5.30
C ILE A 188 6.59 -10.54 -4.14
N VAL A 189 7.54 -10.82 -3.25
CA VAL A 189 7.84 -9.96 -2.09
C VAL A 189 8.29 -8.55 -2.51
N ASN A 190 8.91 -8.43 -3.67
CA ASN A 190 9.32 -7.14 -4.25
C ASN A 190 8.09 -6.26 -4.52
N ASP A 191 7.07 -6.85 -5.15
CA ASP A 191 5.82 -6.16 -5.48
C ASP A 191 5.05 -5.79 -4.20
N LEU A 192 5.03 -6.69 -3.20
CA LEU A 192 4.37 -6.46 -1.91
C LEU A 192 5.03 -5.35 -1.10
N PHE A 193 6.35 -5.42 -0.93
CA PHE A 193 7.11 -4.43 -0.18
C PHE A 193 7.01 -3.06 -0.85
N GLY A 194 7.29 -2.97 -2.16
CA GLY A 194 7.25 -1.72 -2.91
C GLY A 194 5.90 -1.02 -2.88
N ALA A 195 4.81 -1.76 -3.12
CA ALA A 195 3.47 -1.19 -3.07
C ALA A 195 3.04 -0.85 -1.63
N GLY A 196 3.41 -1.68 -0.66
CA GLY A 196 3.01 -1.52 0.74
C GLY A 196 3.55 -0.24 1.37
N PHE A 197 4.87 0.00 1.26
CA PHE A 197 5.44 1.17 1.94
C PHE A 197 5.04 2.49 1.26
N ASP A 198 5.07 2.57 -0.06
CA ASP A 198 4.90 3.85 -0.77
C ASP A 198 3.47 4.39 -0.67
N THR A 199 2.49 3.50 -0.90
CA THR A 199 1.07 3.91 -0.93
C THR A 199 0.54 4.30 0.44
N ILE A 200 0.89 3.54 1.49
CA ILE A 200 0.45 3.81 2.87
C ILE A 200 1.15 5.06 3.42
N SER A 201 2.46 5.21 3.18
CA SER A 201 3.19 6.43 3.58
C SER A 201 2.60 7.68 2.94
N THR A 202 2.20 7.59 1.67
CA THR A 202 1.52 8.68 0.97
C THR A 202 0.16 9.00 1.59
N ALA A 203 -0.65 7.97 1.89
CA ALA A 203 -1.96 8.17 2.53
C ALA A 203 -1.84 8.82 3.92
N LEU A 204 -0.92 8.34 4.76
CA LEU A 204 -0.67 8.91 6.10
C LEU A 204 -0.07 10.32 6.03
N SER A 205 0.79 10.60 5.03
CA SER A 205 1.29 11.95 4.80
C SER A 205 0.17 12.92 4.44
N TRP A 206 -0.75 12.52 3.56
CA TRP A 206 -1.97 13.28 3.29
C TRP A 206 -2.84 13.46 4.54
N ALA A 207 -2.98 12.43 5.37
CA ALA A 207 -3.70 12.53 6.64
C ALA A 207 -3.12 13.65 7.52
N VAL A 208 -1.79 13.71 7.67
CA VAL A 208 -1.13 14.80 8.41
C VAL A 208 -1.40 16.16 7.77
N VAL A 209 -1.32 16.28 6.44
CA VAL A 209 -1.63 17.53 5.73
C VAL A 209 -3.06 18.00 6.04
N TYR A 210 -4.05 17.11 5.99
CA TYR A 210 -5.43 17.46 6.30
C TYR A 210 -5.63 17.79 7.78
N LEU A 211 -5.01 17.08 8.71
CA LEU A 211 -5.10 17.39 10.15
C LEU A 211 -4.50 18.75 10.49
N VAL A 212 -3.39 19.12 9.85
CA VAL A 212 -2.76 20.44 10.01
C VAL A 212 -3.60 21.54 9.36
N ALA A 213 -4.19 21.29 8.19
CA ALA A 213 -5.00 22.26 7.46
C ALA A 213 -6.40 22.48 8.08
N TYR A 214 -6.94 21.46 8.76
CA TYR A 214 -8.29 21.45 9.34
C TYR A 214 -8.25 21.05 10.83
N PRO A 215 -7.78 21.93 11.73
CA PRO A 215 -7.65 21.63 13.16
C PRO A 215 -8.96 21.19 13.81
N GLU A 216 -10.10 21.70 13.35
CA GLU A 216 -11.43 21.32 13.82
C GLU A 216 -11.77 19.85 13.55
N ILE A 217 -11.26 19.30 12.44
CA ILE A 217 -11.39 17.88 12.12
C ILE A 217 -10.52 17.06 13.06
N GLN A 218 -9.29 17.51 13.33
CA GLN A 218 -8.41 16.85 14.30
C GLN A 218 -9.06 16.82 15.70
N GLU A 219 -9.64 17.92 16.16
CA GLU A 219 -10.36 17.98 17.44
C GLU A 219 -11.56 17.03 17.49
N ARG A 220 -12.32 16.94 16.38
CA ARG A 220 -13.47 16.04 16.25
C ARG A 220 -13.05 14.57 16.37
N LEU A 221 -11.96 14.18 15.69
CA LEU A 221 -11.40 12.82 15.77
C LEU A 221 -10.91 12.49 17.18
N GLN A 222 -10.19 13.42 17.81
CA GLN A 222 -9.72 13.23 19.19
C GLN A 222 -10.88 13.11 20.19
N ARG A 223 -11.98 13.83 19.98
CA ARG A 223 -13.19 13.71 20.80
C ARG A 223 -13.80 12.32 20.66
N GLU A 224 -13.98 11.82 19.43
CA GLU A 224 -14.48 10.47 19.20
C GLU A 224 -13.62 9.41 19.92
N LEU A 225 -12.30 9.48 19.78
CA LEU A 225 -11.38 8.55 20.46
C LEU A 225 -11.53 8.61 21.99
N ARG A 226 -11.60 9.81 22.58
CA ARG A 226 -11.80 9.97 24.04
C ARG A 226 -13.14 9.41 24.51
N GLU A 227 -14.20 9.58 23.74
CA GLU A 227 -15.55 9.13 24.10
C GLU A 227 -15.73 7.62 23.94
N LYS A 228 -15.15 7.02 22.90
CA LYS A 228 -15.35 5.61 22.55
C LYS A 228 -14.33 4.68 23.18
N ILE A 229 -13.08 5.13 23.34
CA ILE A 229 -11.96 4.31 23.82
C ILE A 229 -11.52 4.74 25.21
N GLY A 230 -11.51 6.05 25.49
CA GLY A 230 -10.98 6.61 26.72
C GLY A 230 -9.47 6.85 26.66
N MET A 231 -8.84 7.01 27.83
CA MET A 231 -7.41 7.32 27.97
C MET A 231 -6.59 6.20 28.63
N ASP A 232 -7.23 5.11 29.03
CA ASP A 232 -6.61 4.03 29.82
C ASP A 232 -5.87 3.00 28.95
N ARG A 233 -6.10 3.01 27.63
CA ARG A 233 -5.46 2.10 26.67
C ARG A 233 -5.28 2.75 25.31
N THR A 234 -4.43 2.15 24.47
CA THR A 234 -4.32 2.49 23.06
C THR A 234 -5.49 1.94 22.22
N PRO A 235 -5.81 2.58 21.08
CA PRO A 235 -6.76 2.04 20.11
C PRO A 235 -6.31 0.68 19.54
N ARG A 236 -7.28 -0.15 19.18
CA ARG A 236 -7.11 -1.48 18.58
C ARG A 236 -7.90 -1.60 17.29
N LEU A 237 -7.54 -2.53 16.42
CA LEU A 237 -8.29 -2.81 15.18
C LEU A 237 -9.74 -3.22 15.45
N SER A 238 -10.01 -3.84 16.59
CA SER A 238 -11.38 -4.18 17.01
C SER A 238 -12.26 -2.95 17.26
N ASP A 239 -11.67 -1.80 17.60
CA ASP A 239 -12.41 -0.56 17.88
C ASP A 239 -12.90 0.12 16.60
N ARG A 240 -12.37 -0.29 15.44
CA ARG A 240 -12.63 0.34 14.14
C ARG A 240 -14.13 0.48 13.83
N THR A 241 -14.95 -0.49 14.23
CA THR A 241 -16.41 -0.45 14.00
C THR A 241 -17.13 0.63 14.80
N ASP A 242 -16.53 1.11 15.89
CA ASP A 242 -17.09 2.10 16.81
C ASP A 242 -16.54 3.52 16.58
N LEU A 243 -15.72 3.71 15.53
CA LEU A 243 -15.06 4.97 15.16
C LEU A 243 -15.49 5.47 13.76
N PRO A 244 -16.78 5.77 13.55
CA PRO A 244 -17.31 6.18 12.25
C PRO A 244 -16.73 7.50 11.74
N VAL A 245 -16.39 8.46 12.60
CA VAL A 245 -15.77 9.73 12.19
C VAL A 245 -14.34 9.50 11.70
N LEU A 246 -13.57 8.64 12.36
CA LEU A 246 -12.26 8.21 11.86
C LEU A 246 -12.35 7.52 10.50
N GLU A 247 -13.30 6.60 10.32
CA GLU A 247 -13.51 5.95 9.02
C GLU A 247 -13.95 6.95 7.94
N ALA A 248 -14.81 7.91 8.27
CA ALA A 248 -15.21 8.98 7.36
C ALA A 248 -14.03 9.88 6.97
N PHE A 249 -13.12 10.16 7.90
CA PHE A 249 -11.88 10.89 7.63
C PHE A 249 -10.97 10.14 6.65
N ILE A 250 -10.74 8.84 6.87
CA ILE A 250 -9.95 7.99 5.97
C ILE A 250 -10.55 7.96 4.56
N LEU A 251 -11.87 7.80 4.45
CA LEU A 251 -12.57 7.83 3.15
C LEU A 251 -12.44 9.18 2.45
N GLU A 252 -12.55 10.29 3.19
CA GLU A 252 -12.41 11.63 2.60
C GLU A 252 -10.96 11.93 2.20
N ILE A 253 -9.95 11.42 2.92
CA ILE A 253 -8.55 11.44 2.45
C ILE A 253 -8.45 10.75 1.09
N PHE A 254 -8.94 9.52 0.97
CA PHE A 254 -8.87 8.76 -0.28
C PHE A 254 -9.60 9.44 -1.43
N ARG A 255 -10.80 9.97 -1.18
CA ARG A 255 -11.60 10.65 -2.18
C ARG A 255 -10.95 11.97 -2.60
N HIS A 256 -10.73 12.89 -1.66
CA HIS A 256 -10.32 14.27 -1.94
C HIS A 256 -8.87 14.35 -2.46
N SER A 257 -7.93 13.64 -1.84
CA SER A 257 -6.56 13.63 -2.39
C SER A 257 -6.51 12.89 -3.72
N SER A 258 -7.25 11.78 -3.84
CA SER A 258 -7.16 10.85 -4.96
C SER A 258 -5.69 10.62 -5.35
N PHE A 259 -4.83 10.39 -4.36
CA PHE A 259 -3.37 10.33 -4.52
C PHE A 259 -2.91 9.25 -5.51
N LEU A 260 -3.78 8.29 -5.83
CA LEU A 260 -3.71 7.40 -6.99
C LEU A 260 -4.73 7.82 -8.06
N PRO A 261 -4.46 8.89 -8.84
CA PRO A 261 -5.46 9.49 -9.73
C PRO A 261 -5.86 8.57 -10.88
N PHE A 262 -4.97 7.67 -11.28
CA PHE A 262 -5.24 6.60 -12.24
C PHE A 262 -4.87 5.25 -11.64
N THR A 263 -5.51 4.18 -12.12
CA THR A 263 -4.95 2.85 -11.91
C THR A 263 -3.66 2.68 -12.72
N ILE A 264 -2.87 1.66 -12.40
CA ILE A 264 -1.79 1.20 -13.29
C ILE A 264 -2.43 0.88 -14.65
N PRO A 265 -1.86 1.36 -15.78
CA PRO A 265 -2.43 1.19 -17.11
C PRO A 265 -2.84 -0.26 -17.43
N HIS A 266 -4.06 -0.41 -17.94
CA HIS A 266 -4.61 -1.67 -18.40
C HIS A 266 -4.34 -1.88 -19.89
N CYS A 267 -4.54 -3.12 -20.35
CA CYS A 267 -4.45 -3.49 -21.76
C CYS A 267 -5.57 -4.48 -22.12
N THR A 268 -6.26 -4.28 -23.24
CA THR A 268 -7.30 -5.22 -23.70
C THR A 268 -6.68 -6.55 -24.15
N SER A 269 -7.18 -7.67 -23.61
CA SER A 269 -6.61 -8.99 -23.91
C SER A 269 -7.12 -9.62 -25.21
N LYS A 270 -8.20 -9.06 -25.77
CA LYS A 270 -8.83 -9.43 -27.03
C LYS A 270 -9.64 -8.24 -27.56
N ASP A 271 -10.02 -8.32 -28.83
CA ASP A 271 -11.04 -7.45 -29.41
C ASP A 271 -12.31 -7.52 -28.56
N THR A 272 -12.88 -6.37 -28.26
CA THR A 272 -14.04 -6.25 -27.37
C THR A 272 -14.88 -5.03 -27.73
N SER A 273 -16.03 -4.88 -27.08
CA SER A 273 -16.82 -3.65 -27.12
C SER A 273 -17.13 -3.16 -25.71
N LEU A 274 -17.21 -1.84 -25.53
CA LEU A 274 -17.67 -1.20 -24.30
C LEU A 274 -18.65 -0.08 -24.67
N ASN A 275 -19.86 -0.11 -24.10
CA ASN A 275 -20.91 0.89 -24.36
C ASN A 275 -21.17 1.15 -25.86
N GLY A 276 -21.14 0.09 -26.68
CA GLY A 276 -21.34 0.19 -28.14
C GLY A 276 -20.10 0.55 -28.96
N TYR A 277 -18.98 0.90 -28.33
CA TYR A 277 -17.72 1.20 -29.02
C TYR A 277 -16.85 -0.04 -29.17
N PHE A 278 -16.36 -0.32 -30.37
CA PHE A 278 -15.35 -1.36 -30.60
C PHE A 278 -13.98 -0.92 -30.07
N ILE A 279 -13.31 -1.82 -29.36
CA ILE A 279 -11.98 -1.61 -28.81
C ILE A 279 -11.09 -2.79 -29.24
N PRO A 280 -10.06 -2.54 -30.07
CA PRO A 280 -9.13 -3.58 -30.51
C PRO A 280 -8.39 -4.22 -29.32
N LYS A 281 -7.92 -5.45 -29.51
CA LYS A 281 -6.93 -6.08 -28.66
C LYS A 281 -5.67 -5.20 -28.54
N ASP A 282 -4.97 -5.32 -27.41
CA ASP A 282 -3.72 -4.64 -27.11
C ASP A 282 -3.83 -3.10 -27.00
N THR A 283 -5.04 -2.61 -26.78
CA THR A 283 -5.32 -1.18 -26.53
C THR A 283 -4.95 -0.82 -25.09
N CYS A 284 -4.09 0.19 -24.92
CA CYS A 284 -3.79 0.83 -23.64
C CYS A 284 -5.03 1.52 -23.08
N VAL A 285 -5.37 1.23 -21.82
CA VAL A 285 -6.53 1.81 -21.13
C VAL A 285 -6.09 2.46 -19.82
N PHE A 286 -6.39 3.75 -19.67
CA PHE A 286 -6.26 4.44 -18.40
C PHE A 286 -7.62 4.51 -17.70
N VAL A 287 -7.66 4.17 -16.42
CA VAL A 287 -8.87 4.28 -15.60
C VAL A 287 -8.68 5.45 -14.64
N ASN A 288 -9.44 6.52 -14.85
CA ASN A 288 -9.34 7.76 -14.08
C ASN A 288 -10.14 7.65 -12.77
N GLN A 289 -9.45 7.34 -11.69
CA GLN A 289 -10.03 7.26 -10.35
C GLN A 289 -10.32 8.65 -9.78
N TRP A 290 -9.47 9.63 -10.07
CA TRP A 290 -9.66 11.01 -9.64
C TRP A 290 -10.98 11.59 -10.16
N GLN A 291 -11.32 11.33 -11.43
CA GLN A 291 -12.58 11.79 -12.01
C GLN A 291 -13.77 11.20 -11.27
N VAL A 292 -13.78 9.89 -10.96
CA VAL A 292 -14.88 9.25 -10.21
C VAL A 292 -15.03 9.89 -8.83
N ASN A 293 -13.92 10.19 -8.15
CA ASN A 293 -13.91 10.76 -6.81
C ASN A 293 -14.22 12.27 -6.76
N HIS A 294 -14.24 12.95 -7.90
CA HIS A 294 -14.50 14.39 -8.03
C HIS A 294 -15.65 14.72 -8.99
N ASP A 295 -16.40 13.70 -9.42
CA ASP A 295 -17.53 13.86 -10.31
C ASP A 295 -18.63 14.68 -9.62
N PRO A 296 -19.02 15.88 -10.13
CA PRO A 296 -20.06 16.70 -9.53
C PRO A 296 -21.45 16.06 -9.60
N GLU A 297 -21.66 15.04 -10.44
CA GLU A 297 -22.91 14.25 -10.47
C GLU A 297 -22.97 13.23 -9.33
N LEU A 298 -21.82 12.78 -8.81
CA LEU A 298 -21.73 11.82 -7.71
C LEU A 298 -21.53 12.50 -6.35
N TRP A 299 -20.80 13.61 -6.32
CA TRP A 299 -20.35 14.27 -5.10
C TRP A 299 -20.77 15.74 -5.06
N LYS A 300 -21.49 16.12 -4.01
CA LYS A 300 -21.76 17.53 -3.71
C LYS A 300 -20.47 18.24 -3.29
N ASP A 301 -20.17 19.40 -3.87
CA ASP A 301 -18.97 20.20 -3.54
C ASP A 301 -17.67 19.35 -3.55
N PRO A 302 -17.31 18.73 -4.69
CA PRO A 302 -16.26 17.71 -4.76
C PRO A 302 -14.87 18.20 -4.34
N SER A 303 -14.63 19.51 -4.44
CA SER A 303 -13.37 20.16 -4.03
C SER A 303 -13.31 20.56 -2.55
N SER A 304 -14.35 20.26 -1.77
CA SER A 304 -14.33 20.48 -0.32
C SER A 304 -13.97 19.18 0.41
N PHE A 305 -13.17 19.30 1.47
CA PHE A 305 -12.84 18.21 2.38
C PHE A 305 -13.90 18.15 3.49
N ASN A 306 -14.82 17.20 3.39
CA ASN A 306 -15.97 17.10 4.29
C ASN A 306 -16.29 15.65 4.69
N LEU A 307 -16.12 15.36 5.98
CA LEU A 307 -16.36 14.03 6.58
C LEU A 307 -17.85 13.67 6.61
N ASP A 308 -18.74 14.65 6.78
CA ASP A 308 -20.18 14.40 6.96
C ASP A 308 -20.81 13.74 5.72
N ARG A 309 -20.12 13.81 4.58
CA ARG A 309 -20.45 13.09 3.35
C ARG A 309 -20.55 11.58 3.55
N PHE A 310 -19.74 11.02 4.45
CA PHE A 310 -19.67 9.60 4.72
C PHE A 310 -20.35 9.21 6.03
N LEU A 311 -21.07 10.12 6.68
CA LEU A 311 -21.81 9.83 7.90
C LEU A 311 -23.31 9.76 7.62
N THR A 312 -24.04 9.07 8.49
CA THR A 312 -25.50 9.10 8.51
C THR A 312 -26.00 10.51 8.88
N ALA A 313 -27.28 10.79 8.61
CA ALA A 313 -27.85 12.13 8.81
C ALA A 313 -27.80 12.62 10.28
N ASP A 314 -27.77 11.70 11.24
CA ASP A 314 -27.60 11.96 12.67
C ASP A 314 -26.12 11.98 13.10
N GLY A 315 -25.19 11.67 12.18
CA GLY A 315 -23.74 11.71 12.41
C GLY A 315 -23.20 10.58 13.28
N THR A 316 -23.99 9.54 13.55
CA THR A 316 -23.66 8.47 14.52
C THR A 316 -22.99 7.26 13.89
N ASP A 317 -23.24 7.00 12.61
CA ASP A 317 -22.77 5.82 11.89
C ASP A 317 -22.14 6.19 10.55
N LEU A 318 -21.33 5.28 10.01
CA LEU A 318 -20.77 5.40 8.67
C LEU A 318 -21.82 5.08 7.60
N ASN A 319 -22.01 5.97 6.64
CA ASN A 319 -22.76 5.73 5.43
C ASN A 319 -21.94 4.88 4.44
N LYS A 320 -22.02 3.56 4.61
CA LYS A 320 -21.27 2.58 3.79
C LYS A 320 -21.55 2.71 2.29
N MET A 321 -22.79 3.07 1.92
CA MET A 321 -23.18 3.23 0.51
C MET A 321 -22.43 4.39 -0.17
N GLU A 322 -22.19 5.49 0.56
CA GLU A 322 -21.36 6.58 0.05
C GLU A 322 -19.88 6.18 0.04
N GLY A 323 -19.42 5.46 1.06
CA GLY A 323 -18.04 4.96 1.12
C GLY A 323 -17.67 4.02 -0.03
N GLU A 324 -18.60 3.18 -0.50
CA GLU A 324 -18.40 2.26 -1.64
C GLU A 324 -18.19 2.97 -2.99
N LYS A 325 -18.58 4.25 -3.11
CA LYS A 325 -18.36 5.05 -4.32
C LYS A 325 -16.91 5.55 -4.43
N VAL A 326 -16.16 5.58 -3.33
CA VAL A 326 -14.76 6.03 -3.32
C VAL A 326 -13.90 5.01 -4.06
N LEU A 327 -13.36 5.40 -5.20
CA LEU A 327 -12.54 4.55 -6.04
C LEU A 327 -11.06 4.89 -5.84
N VAL A 328 -10.34 4.06 -5.09
CA VAL A 328 -8.88 4.23 -4.86
C VAL A 328 -8.09 2.93 -5.06
N PHE A 329 -8.71 1.77 -4.78
CA PHE A 329 -8.07 0.45 -4.87
C PHE A 329 -8.29 -0.27 -6.22
N GLY A 330 -8.87 0.41 -7.21
CA GLY A 330 -9.25 -0.19 -8.49
C GLY A 330 -10.36 -1.25 -8.39
N LEU A 331 -10.70 -1.88 -9.53
CA LEU A 331 -11.80 -2.84 -9.64
C LEU A 331 -11.43 -4.12 -10.39
N GLY A 332 -12.25 -5.15 -10.22
CA GLY A 332 -12.18 -6.39 -10.99
C GLY A 332 -10.90 -7.21 -10.76
N LYS A 333 -10.41 -7.85 -11.83
CA LYS A 333 -9.29 -8.81 -11.76
C LYS A 333 -7.96 -8.19 -11.28
N ARG A 334 -7.81 -6.87 -11.41
CA ARG A 334 -6.59 -6.12 -11.06
C ARG A 334 -6.77 -5.22 -9.82
N ARG A 335 -7.88 -5.33 -9.09
CA ARG A 335 -8.07 -4.65 -7.79
C ARG A 335 -6.87 -4.89 -6.86
N CYS A 336 -6.54 -3.91 -6.02
CA CYS A 336 -5.49 -4.03 -5.01
C CYS A 336 -5.66 -5.31 -4.18
N ILE A 337 -4.55 -6.01 -3.91
CA ILE A 337 -4.56 -7.21 -3.05
C ILE A 337 -4.30 -6.87 -1.58
N GLY A 338 -3.76 -5.69 -1.30
CA GLY A 338 -3.47 -5.19 0.04
C GLY A 338 -4.53 -4.24 0.59
N GLU A 339 -5.71 -4.12 -0.04
CA GLU A 339 -6.76 -3.18 0.40
C GLU A 339 -7.16 -3.38 1.88
N SER A 340 -7.26 -4.62 2.35
CA SER A 340 -7.61 -4.88 3.76
C SER A 340 -6.51 -4.45 4.72
N ILE A 341 -5.25 -4.60 4.32
CA ILE A 341 -4.08 -4.24 5.12
C ILE A 341 -3.93 -2.72 5.15
N GLY A 342 -3.90 -2.06 3.99
CA GLY A 342 -3.76 -0.60 3.92
C GLY A 342 -4.98 0.21 4.35
N ARG A 343 -6.06 -0.43 4.79
CA ARG A 343 -7.16 0.22 5.53
C ARG A 343 -7.07 0.01 7.03
N ALA A 344 -6.33 -1.02 7.46
CA ALA A 344 -6.14 -1.36 8.87
C ALA A 344 -4.91 -0.64 9.43
N GLU A 345 -3.83 -0.60 8.64
CA GLU A 345 -2.69 0.30 8.79
C GLU A 345 -3.07 1.73 8.36
#